data_AF-A0A066VG45-F1
#
_entry.id   AF-A0A066VG45-F1
#
_cell.length_a   1.000
_cell.length_b   1.000
_cell.length_c   1.000
_cell.angle_alpha   90.00
_cell.angle_beta   90.00
_cell.angle_gamma   90.00
#
_symmetry.space_group_name_H-M   'P 1'
#
loop_
_entity.id
_entity.type
_entity.pdbx_description
1 polymer ?
#
loop_
_entity_poly.entity_id
_entity_poly.type
_entity_poly.pdbx_seq_one_letter_code
_entity_poly.pdbx_strand_id
1 'polypeptide(L)'
;MSRPSLTALPGPSSLLTSYEGQTVSPSSSHARKLLMRLDKPELISLALGWLRFSSSIHLPPQLSRRPPREHTQRRGDWAALDLSEERRARTLEDCITIWDGPMRDQRVPKVRAVDRVLEVDWSDGLSFGMLAEIELAYLKARRTSRTWVAAKLEYAPDRVQHPTVSSVLLRDLYTQELRHYFAHYLHLSQPRTAVPSTPPRSVSPPPTRGAEKFKTASGDDWTTAFTCLRLTLAPTSAELCASGFYILHIPRTPWLLISGSPGRGLENRTIALAAFAQAAGARSVNVSIPPIQFQAAITAGKAAMAAADDTVTGGEREVTLPKNVAELKGRDPLSLRDILARDALPGGGKGLDMVTGYVEDGPLVDAVHRRRETEAVIIYGRLLTPPPSLEERREQQDIGAALGQHAPALHASVKRLSDREVEQRRFKRRREAKEMFGAQGDDSLPMVPRIDFELRLPFPRIAPYKVPSMALLDAEPIRIRLEGSHVQAGLRKLVLAGLDERADATSTSSPAAASSNVVAAEASESTRDSSKEYAVGLPSWLTQVKGTNVVIGLRERAASTVGGGSSSRGSHAPRDGAGAAVGAVRAQTGPMADQTDDADADR
;
A
#
# COMPACT_ATOMS: atom_id res chain seq x y z
N MET A 1 67.78 24.30 10.24
CA MET A 1 66.38 24.58 10.65
C MET A 1 65.55 24.70 9.38
N SER A 2 65.00 23.57 8.93
CA SER A 2 64.34 23.44 7.64
C SER A 2 62.83 23.47 7.86
N ARG A 3 62.14 24.39 7.17
CA ARG A 3 60.68 24.57 7.25
C ARG A 3 59.95 23.28 6.85
N PRO A 4 58.91 22.86 7.57
CA PRO A 4 58.05 21.77 7.11
C PRO A 4 57.26 22.25 5.89
N SER A 5 57.39 21.51 4.80
CA SER A 5 56.57 21.64 3.60
C SER A 5 55.11 21.42 3.97
N LEU A 6 54.27 22.44 3.73
CA LEU A 6 52.82 22.35 3.72
C LEU A 6 52.40 21.24 2.73
N THR A 7 52.00 20.10 3.27
CA THR A 7 51.29 19.04 2.56
C THR A 7 50.03 19.62 1.94
N ALA A 8 49.94 19.52 0.62
CA ALA A 8 48.78 19.89 -0.16
C ALA A 8 47.52 19.20 0.38
N LEU A 9 46.45 19.98 0.52
CA LEU A 9 45.10 19.49 0.82
C LEU A 9 44.70 18.45 -0.26
N PRO A 10 44.14 17.28 0.12
CA PRO A 10 43.69 16.29 -0.85
C PRO A 10 42.62 16.92 -1.77
N GLY A 11 42.88 16.82 -3.08
CA GLY A 11 41.97 17.25 -4.15
C GLY A 11 40.67 16.41 -4.23
N PRO A 12 39.83 16.66 -5.26
CA PRO A 12 38.38 16.48 -5.23
C PRO A 12 37.92 15.04 -4.94
N SER A 13 37.03 14.94 -3.94
CA SER A 13 36.18 13.82 -3.54
C SER A 13 36.30 12.52 -4.35
N SER A 14 37.10 11.58 -3.84
CA SER A 14 37.07 10.19 -4.32
C SER A 14 35.65 9.63 -4.12
N LEU A 15 34.94 9.38 -5.21
CA LEU A 15 33.62 8.73 -5.18
C LEU A 15 33.75 7.37 -4.47
N LEU A 16 32.79 7.06 -3.59
CA LEU A 16 32.78 5.79 -2.85
C LEU A 16 32.36 4.63 -3.76
N THR A 17 32.81 3.43 -3.43
CA THR A 17 32.60 2.23 -4.23
C THR A 17 31.13 1.83 -4.26
N SER A 18 30.58 1.69 -5.47
CA SER A 18 29.33 0.99 -5.70
C SER A 18 29.65 -0.44 -6.11
N TYR A 19 29.25 -1.39 -5.27
CA TYR A 19 29.53 -2.80 -5.51
C TYR A 19 28.66 -3.36 -6.62
N GLU A 20 29.23 -4.21 -7.46
CA GLU A 20 28.48 -4.93 -8.47
C GLU A 20 27.73 -6.11 -7.87
N GLY A 21 26.64 -6.53 -8.52
CA GLY A 21 25.85 -7.67 -8.06
C GLY A 21 26.61 -9.00 -8.02
N GLN A 22 27.70 -9.11 -8.79
CA GLN A 22 28.60 -10.27 -8.85
C GLN A 22 29.59 -10.35 -7.69
N THR A 23 29.76 -9.26 -6.92
CA THR A 23 30.70 -9.21 -5.81
C THR A 23 30.39 -10.35 -4.84
N VAL A 24 31.39 -11.19 -4.55
CA VAL A 24 31.24 -12.38 -3.72
C VAL A 24 31.35 -11.99 -2.25
N SER A 25 30.37 -12.41 -1.45
CA SER A 25 30.44 -12.36 0.01
C SER A 25 30.81 -13.74 0.54
N PRO A 26 31.87 -13.88 1.34
CA PRO A 26 32.30 -15.18 1.84
C PRO A 26 31.21 -15.82 2.70
N SER A 27 31.17 -17.15 2.70
CA SER A 27 30.26 -17.94 3.54
C SER A 27 30.35 -17.50 5.00
N SER A 28 29.21 -17.12 5.56
CA SER A 28 29.13 -16.57 6.92
C SER A 28 27.94 -17.15 7.68
N SER A 29 28.02 -17.11 9.01
CA SER A 29 26.90 -17.50 9.87
C SER A 29 25.65 -16.63 9.64
N HIS A 30 25.82 -15.39 9.17
CA HIS A 30 24.73 -14.50 8.80
C HIS A 30 24.01 -14.96 7.52
N ALA A 31 24.75 -15.36 6.49
CA ALA A 31 24.17 -15.93 5.27
C ALA A 31 23.39 -17.23 5.58
N ARG A 32 23.92 -18.06 6.48
CA ARG A 32 23.23 -19.25 6.98
C ARG A 32 21.91 -18.91 7.67
N LYS A 33 21.91 -17.93 8.58
CA LYS A 33 20.68 -17.44 9.25
C LYS A 33 19.66 -16.91 8.24
N LEU A 34 20.13 -16.20 7.21
CA LEU A 34 19.30 -15.65 6.15
C LEU A 34 18.59 -16.76 5.36
N LEU A 35 19.34 -17.77 4.89
CA LEU A 35 18.79 -18.93 4.20
C LEU A 35 17.81 -19.74 5.07
N MET A 36 18.11 -19.87 6.37
CA MET A 36 17.25 -20.57 7.32
C MET A 36 15.89 -19.88 7.57
N ARG A 37 15.72 -18.61 7.19
CA ARG A 37 14.41 -17.91 7.25
C ARG A 37 13.45 -18.34 6.14
N LEU A 38 13.96 -18.89 5.04
CA LEU A 38 13.13 -19.45 3.98
C LEU A 38 12.58 -20.80 4.41
N ASP A 39 11.41 -21.13 3.88
CA ASP A 39 10.91 -22.51 3.96
C ASP A 39 11.66 -23.38 2.96
N LYS A 40 11.76 -24.68 3.25
CA LYS A 40 12.48 -25.62 2.39
C LYS A 40 12.06 -25.55 0.90
N PRO A 41 10.76 -25.56 0.54
CA PRO A 41 10.37 -25.43 -0.87
C PRO A 41 10.76 -24.08 -1.50
N GLU A 42 10.75 -22.99 -0.73
CA GLU A 42 11.17 -21.65 -1.20
C GLU A 42 12.66 -21.65 -1.51
N LEU A 43 13.47 -22.21 -0.60
CA LEU A 43 14.92 -22.33 -0.76
C LEU A 43 15.27 -23.16 -2.01
N ILE A 44 14.60 -24.29 -2.22
CA ILE A 44 14.81 -25.14 -3.40
C ILE A 44 14.42 -24.40 -4.68
N SER A 45 13.27 -23.72 -4.67
CA SER A 45 12.81 -22.95 -5.84
C SER A 45 13.76 -21.79 -6.17
N LEU A 46 14.37 -21.20 -5.14
CA LEU A 46 15.37 -20.16 -5.28
C LEU A 46 16.68 -20.72 -5.88
N ALA A 47 17.21 -21.81 -5.32
CA ALA A 47 18.41 -22.47 -5.82
C ALA A 47 18.24 -22.95 -7.27
N LEU A 48 17.12 -23.60 -7.59
CA LEU A 48 16.78 -23.96 -8.97
C LEU A 48 16.66 -22.73 -9.88
N GLY A 49 16.19 -21.60 -9.35
CA GLY A 49 16.18 -20.33 -10.06
C GLY A 49 17.58 -19.86 -10.43
N TRP A 50 18.54 -19.92 -9.51
CA TRP A 50 19.94 -19.57 -9.79
C TRP A 50 20.57 -20.50 -10.83
N LEU A 51 20.27 -21.80 -10.76
CA LEU A 51 20.81 -22.80 -11.68
C LEU A 51 20.20 -22.72 -13.08
N ARG A 52 18.90 -22.40 -13.20
CA ARG A 52 18.17 -22.37 -14.49
C ARG A 52 18.26 -21.03 -15.20
N PHE A 53 18.30 -19.92 -14.46
CA PHE A 53 18.37 -18.59 -15.04
C PHE A 53 19.80 -18.07 -14.96
N SER A 54 20.48 -17.97 -16.09
CA SER A 54 21.80 -17.33 -16.17
C SER A 54 21.64 -15.80 -16.10
N SER A 55 21.51 -15.26 -14.89
CA SER A 55 21.62 -13.82 -14.66
C SER A 55 23.07 -13.47 -14.38
N SER A 56 23.50 -12.27 -14.78
CA SER A 56 24.84 -11.78 -14.46
C SER A 56 25.09 -11.76 -12.96
N ILE A 57 24.07 -11.66 -12.11
CA ILE A 57 24.25 -11.65 -10.66
C ILE A 57 24.41 -13.05 -10.05
N HIS A 58 24.13 -14.13 -10.78
CA HIS A 58 24.22 -15.49 -10.25
C HIS A 58 25.63 -16.04 -10.45
N LEU A 59 26.24 -16.50 -9.36
CA LEU A 59 27.49 -17.23 -9.46
C LEU A 59 27.18 -18.68 -9.88
N PRO A 60 27.94 -19.24 -10.82
CA PRO A 60 27.79 -20.66 -11.17
C PRO A 60 28.13 -21.53 -9.95
N PRO A 61 27.48 -22.69 -9.78
CA PRO A 61 27.83 -23.61 -8.71
C PRO A 61 29.22 -24.21 -8.94
N GLN A 62 29.90 -24.61 -7.87
CA GLN A 62 31.14 -25.35 -7.93
C GLN A 62 30.89 -26.80 -8.34
N LEU A 63 31.32 -27.14 -9.55
CA LEU A 63 31.23 -28.48 -10.09
C LEU A 63 32.45 -29.33 -9.69
N SER A 64 32.24 -30.62 -9.45
CA SER A 64 33.31 -31.57 -9.15
C SER A 64 34.21 -31.74 -10.36
N ARG A 65 35.53 -31.62 -10.14
CA ARG A 65 36.55 -31.96 -11.14
C ARG A 65 37.08 -33.39 -10.98
N ARG A 66 36.70 -34.10 -9.90
CA ARG A 66 37.25 -35.42 -9.59
C ARG A 66 36.45 -36.53 -10.29
N PRO A 67 37.13 -37.52 -10.91
CA PRO A 67 36.46 -38.69 -11.47
C PRO A 67 35.77 -39.50 -10.37
N PRO A 68 34.71 -40.26 -10.70
CA PRO A 68 34.03 -41.11 -9.72
C PRO A 68 35.01 -42.13 -9.19
N ARG A 69 35.12 -42.25 -7.86
CA ARG A 69 35.69 -43.47 -7.29
C ARG A 69 34.71 -44.62 -7.57
N GLU A 70 35.15 -45.55 -8.41
CA GLU A 70 34.42 -46.76 -8.85
C GLU A 70 33.77 -47.54 -7.69
N HIS A 71 34.32 -47.44 -6.49
CA HIS A 71 33.93 -48.28 -5.34
C HIS A 71 32.67 -47.80 -4.57
N THR A 72 31.97 -46.75 -5.01
CA THR A 72 30.81 -46.20 -4.27
C THR A 72 29.46 -46.32 -4.96
N GLN A 73 29.38 -46.98 -6.13
CA GLN A 73 28.12 -47.13 -6.89
C GLN A 73 27.01 -47.94 -6.20
N ARG A 74 27.30 -48.62 -5.08
CA ARG A 74 26.34 -49.54 -4.43
C ARG A 74 25.48 -48.96 -3.29
N ARG A 75 25.59 -47.68 -2.94
CA ARG A 75 24.79 -47.10 -1.84
C ARG A 75 23.82 -46.02 -2.31
N GLY A 76 22.65 -46.48 -2.80
CA GLY A 76 21.34 -45.82 -2.77
C GLY A 76 21.19 -44.39 -3.31
N ASP A 77 19.96 -44.02 -3.64
CA ASP A 77 19.57 -42.68 -4.13
C ASP A 77 19.96 -41.52 -3.17
N TRP A 78 20.38 -41.85 -1.94
CA TRP A 78 20.82 -40.92 -0.90
C TRP A 78 22.30 -40.52 -0.96
N ALA A 79 23.09 -41.16 -1.83
CA ALA A 79 24.47 -40.80 -2.09
C ALA A 79 24.64 -39.32 -2.48
N ALA A 80 23.65 -38.72 -3.16
CA ALA A 80 23.65 -37.31 -3.56
C ALA A 80 23.49 -36.33 -2.39
N LEU A 81 23.13 -36.81 -1.19
CA LEU A 81 23.01 -35.97 0.00
C LEU A 81 24.31 -35.77 0.74
N ASP A 82 25.34 -36.57 0.48
CA ASP A 82 26.62 -36.43 1.16
C ASP A 82 27.29 -35.09 0.73
N LEU A 83 27.72 -34.30 1.72
CA LEU A 83 28.31 -32.96 1.53
C LEU A 83 29.81 -33.05 1.22
N SER A 84 30.37 -34.25 1.11
CA SER A 84 31.76 -34.40 0.69
C SER A 84 32.00 -33.77 -0.69
N GLU A 85 33.13 -33.07 -0.84
CA GLU A 85 33.55 -32.43 -2.10
C GLU A 85 33.54 -33.43 -3.27
N GLU A 86 33.85 -34.70 -2.99
CA GLU A 86 33.88 -35.80 -3.95
C GLU A 86 32.51 -36.08 -4.61
N ARG A 87 31.42 -35.57 -4.03
CA ARG A 87 30.04 -35.77 -4.51
C ARG A 87 29.35 -34.48 -4.94
N ARG A 88 30.11 -33.41 -5.18
CA ARG A 88 29.63 -32.26 -5.96
C ARG A 88 29.09 -32.71 -7.31
N ALA A 89 28.09 -32.00 -7.81
CA ALA A 89 27.56 -32.23 -9.14
C ALA A 89 28.67 -32.06 -10.20
N ARG A 90 28.65 -32.85 -11.26
CA ARG A 90 29.66 -32.73 -12.34
C ARG A 90 29.24 -31.77 -13.43
N THR A 91 27.95 -31.79 -13.71
CA THR A 91 27.30 -30.94 -14.70
C THR A 91 26.29 -30.06 -14.01
N LEU A 92 25.88 -28.99 -14.70
CA LEU A 92 24.81 -28.13 -14.21
C LEU A 92 23.49 -28.91 -14.12
N GLU A 93 23.24 -29.80 -15.08
CA GLU A 93 22.08 -30.68 -15.17
C GLU A 93 22.02 -31.65 -13.98
N ASP A 94 23.16 -32.21 -13.57
CA ASP A 94 23.24 -33.04 -12.36
C ASP A 94 22.85 -32.22 -11.12
N CYS A 95 23.35 -30.98 -11.02
CA CYS A 95 23.03 -30.09 -9.92
C CYS A 95 21.52 -29.80 -9.87
N ILE A 96 20.93 -29.48 -11.02
CA ILE A 96 19.48 -29.29 -11.17
C ILE A 96 18.72 -30.55 -10.75
N THR A 97 19.17 -31.72 -11.18
CA THR A 97 18.54 -33.01 -10.85
C THR A 97 18.57 -33.29 -9.34
N ILE A 98 19.69 -32.98 -8.67
CA ILE A 98 19.82 -33.11 -7.21
C ILE A 98 18.85 -32.18 -6.48
N TRP A 99 18.74 -30.93 -6.94
CA TRP A 99 17.85 -29.93 -6.34
C TRP A 99 16.36 -30.20 -6.60
N ASP A 100 16.00 -30.70 -7.79
CA ASP A 100 14.61 -30.94 -8.16
C ASP A 100 14.06 -32.27 -7.59
N GLY A 101 14.93 -33.27 -7.38
CA GLY A 101 14.59 -34.58 -6.83
C GLY A 101 14.99 -34.73 -5.34
N PRO A 102 16.19 -35.27 -5.02
CA PRO A 102 16.60 -35.57 -3.65
C PRO A 102 16.41 -34.43 -2.65
N MET A 103 16.75 -33.19 -2.99
CA MET A 103 16.58 -32.06 -2.07
C MET A 103 15.11 -31.79 -1.76
N ARG A 104 14.19 -32.05 -2.68
CA ARG A 104 12.74 -31.83 -2.49
C ARG A 104 12.10 -32.86 -1.58
N ASP A 105 12.66 -34.07 -1.46
CA ASP A 105 12.15 -35.14 -0.59
C ASP A 105 12.03 -34.66 0.87
N GLN A 106 10.85 -34.78 1.46
CA GLN A 106 10.54 -34.36 2.83
C GLN A 106 11.47 -34.97 3.90
N ARG A 107 12.07 -36.15 3.63
CA ARG A 107 13.03 -36.81 4.52
C ARG A 107 14.33 -36.03 4.68
N VAL A 108 14.68 -35.19 3.70
CA VAL A 108 15.88 -34.35 3.77
C VAL A 108 15.59 -33.12 4.64
N PRO A 109 16.30 -32.91 5.76
CA PRO A 109 16.05 -31.75 6.60
C PRO A 109 16.47 -30.47 5.88
N LYS A 110 15.77 -29.36 6.17
CA LYS A 110 16.06 -28.03 5.60
C LYS A 110 17.52 -27.62 5.78
N VAL A 111 18.09 -27.90 6.96
CA VAL A 111 19.49 -27.59 7.30
C VAL A 111 20.44 -28.20 6.26
N ARG A 112 20.16 -29.42 5.77
CA ARG A 112 21.00 -30.07 4.76
C ARG A 112 21.01 -29.33 3.43
N ALA A 113 19.88 -28.76 3.03
CA ALA A 113 19.81 -27.94 1.82
C ALA A 113 20.60 -26.63 2.00
N VAL A 114 20.54 -26.00 3.18
CA VAL A 114 21.33 -24.79 3.49
C VAL A 114 22.83 -25.09 3.50
N ASP A 115 23.25 -26.19 4.12
CA ASP A 115 24.65 -26.61 4.16
C ASP A 115 25.15 -26.90 2.76
N ARG A 116 24.34 -27.57 1.93
CA ARG A 116 24.69 -27.80 0.53
C ARG A 116 24.92 -26.49 -0.23
N VAL A 117 24.06 -25.48 -0.04
CA VAL A 117 24.26 -24.17 -0.68
C VAL A 117 25.60 -23.57 -0.25
N LEU A 118 25.89 -23.51 1.05
CA LEU A 118 27.02 -22.75 1.60
C LEU A 118 28.36 -23.49 1.61
N GLU A 119 28.36 -24.83 1.60
CA GLU A 119 29.56 -25.65 1.79
C GLU A 119 29.90 -26.47 0.52
N VAL A 120 28.93 -26.71 -0.36
CA VAL A 120 29.10 -27.61 -1.51
C VAL A 120 28.96 -26.87 -2.83
N ASP A 121 27.77 -26.38 -3.13
CA ASP A 121 27.44 -25.82 -4.44
C ASP A 121 27.97 -24.38 -4.58
N TRP A 122 28.04 -23.58 -3.50
CA TRP A 122 28.62 -22.22 -3.51
C TRP A 122 29.57 -21.99 -2.34
N SER A 123 30.59 -22.86 -2.19
CA SER A 123 31.48 -22.82 -1.02
C SER A 123 32.33 -21.56 -0.89
N ASP A 124 32.65 -20.90 -2.02
CA ASP A 124 33.41 -19.63 -2.00
C ASP A 124 32.57 -18.46 -1.45
N GLY A 125 31.24 -18.65 -1.36
CA GLY A 125 30.30 -17.64 -0.91
C GLY A 125 29.21 -17.35 -1.94
N LEU A 126 28.34 -16.41 -1.57
CA LEU A 126 27.20 -16.00 -2.39
C LEU A 126 27.43 -14.57 -2.88
N SER A 127 27.00 -14.28 -4.10
CA SER A 127 27.07 -12.91 -4.60
C SER A 127 26.13 -11.99 -3.84
N PHE A 128 26.41 -10.69 -3.89
CA PHE A 128 25.54 -9.68 -3.28
C PHE A 128 24.13 -9.72 -3.88
N GLY A 129 24.02 -10.00 -5.18
CA GLY A 129 22.75 -10.23 -5.85
C GLY A 129 21.99 -11.44 -5.31
N MET A 130 22.66 -12.59 -5.17
CA MET A 130 22.03 -13.79 -4.61
C MET A 130 21.56 -13.56 -3.17
N LEU A 131 22.34 -12.87 -2.33
CA LEU A 131 21.92 -12.50 -0.97
C LEU A 131 20.69 -11.59 -0.95
N ALA A 132 20.62 -10.62 -1.86
CA ALA A 132 19.45 -9.77 -2.01
C ALA A 132 18.22 -10.56 -2.47
N GLU A 133 18.39 -11.54 -3.37
CA GLU A 133 17.31 -12.41 -3.81
C GLU A 133 16.77 -13.32 -2.71
N ILE A 134 17.62 -13.82 -1.79
CA ILE A 134 17.16 -14.61 -0.63
C ILE A 134 16.21 -13.77 0.24
N GLU A 135 16.61 -12.55 0.61
CA GLU A 135 15.77 -11.68 1.43
C GLU A 135 14.51 -11.23 0.69
N LEU A 136 14.61 -10.98 -0.62
CA LEU A 136 13.47 -10.65 -1.46
C LEU A 136 12.50 -11.83 -1.59
N ALA A 137 12.99 -13.07 -1.73
CA ALA A 137 12.17 -14.27 -1.74
C ALA A 137 11.42 -14.43 -0.40
N TYR A 138 12.11 -14.17 0.72
CA TYR A 138 11.47 -14.14 2.04
C TYR A 138 10.34 -13.09 2.10
N LEU A 139 10.61 -11.89 1.57
CA LEU A 139 9.65 -10.79 1.54
C LEU A 139 8.43 -11.10 0.66
N LYS A 140 8.66 -11.72 -0.51
CA LYS A 140 7.60 -12.14 -1.45
C LYS A 140 6.68 -13.16 -0.81
N ALA A 141 7.24 -14.20 -0.19
CA ALA A 141 6.47 -15.23 0.50
C ALA A 141 5.68 -14.69 1.69
N ARG A 142 6.22 -13.69 2.39
CA ARG A 142 5.66 -13.17 3.64
C ARG A 142 5.40 -11.68 3.50
N ARG A 143 4.37 -11.34 2.73
CA ARG A 143 3.94 -9.96 2.40
C ARG A 143 3.86 -9.04 3.64
N THR A 144 3.40 -9.56 4.77
CA THR A 144 3.18 -8.81 6.02
C THR A 144 4.34 -8.91 7.03
N SER A 145 5.49 -9.44 6.61
CA SER A 145 6.67 -9.60 7.49
C SER A 145 7.35 -8.29 7.86
N ARG A 146 7.08 -7.22 7.11
CA ARG A 146 7.66 -5.90 7.32
C ARG A 146 6.60 -4.87 7.63
N THR A 147 7.04 -3.82 8.31
CA THR A 147 6.23 -2.61 8.46
C THR A 147 6.75 -1.56 7.49
N TRP A 148 5.83 -1.00 6.74
CA TRP A 148 6.04 -0.02 5.69
C TRP A 148 5.56 1.34 6.17
N VAL A 149 6.31 2.39 5.83
CA VAL A 149 5.95 3.78 6.06
C VAL A 149 5.82 4.45 4.70
N ALA A 150 4.73 5.16 4.45
CA ALA A 150 4.57 5.95 3.24
C ALA A 150 5.42 7.21 3.30
N ALA A 151 5.97 7.61 2.17
CA ALA A 151 6.58 8.92 1.97
C ALA A 151 6.18 9.46 0.61
N LYS A 152 6.20 10.79 0.49
CA LYS A 152 5.83 11.50 -0.74
C LYS A 152 7.03 12.19 -1.35
N LEU A 153 7.22 12.01 -2.64
CA LEU A 153 8.14 12.81 -3.45
C LEU A 153 7.50 14.16 -3.74
N GLU A 154 8.20 15.23 -3.37
CA GLU A 154 7.80 16.61 -3.65
C GLU A 154 8.53 17.09 -4.90
N TYR A 155 7.77 17.30 -5.97
CA TYR A 155 8.28 17.84 -7.23
C TYR A 155 8.12 19.36 -7.26
N ALA A 156 8.93 20.03 -8.09
CA ALA A 156 8.76 21.47 -8.33
C ALA A 156 7.34 21.75 -8.85
N PRO A 157 6.70 22.86 -8.43
CA PRO A 157 5.29 23.16 -8.71
C PRO A 157 4.99 23.26 -10.21
N ASP A 158 5.99 23.63 -11.02
CA ASP A 158 5.83 23.79 -12.47
C ASP A 158 5.69 22.45 -13.21
N ARG A 159 5.93 21.32 -12.54
CA ARG A 159 5.77 19.98 -13.13
C ARG A 159 4.38 19.43 -12.84
N VAL A 160 3.49 19.59 -13.82
CA VAL A 160 2.13 19.03 -13.81
C VAL A 160 2.12 17.49 -13.81
N GLN A 161 3.22 16.84 -14.23
CA GLN A 161 3.32 15.38 -14.33
C GLN A 161 4.55 14.83 -13.61
N HIS A 162 4.37 13.71 -12.92
CA HIS A 162 5.46 12.94 -12.33
C HIS A 162 6.29 12.30 -13.46
N PRO A 163 7.63 12.44 -13.45
CA PRO A 163 8.47 11.88 -14.49
C PRO A 163 8.35 10.34 -14.48
N THR A 164 8.10 9.76 -15.65
CA THR A 164 8.03 8.31 -15.84
C THR A 164 9.45 7.77 -16.08
N VAL A 165 10.28 7.81 -15.05
CA VAL A 165 11.64 7.24 -15.11
C VAL A 165 11.54 5.71 -15.13
N SER A 166 12.24 5.05 -16.06
CA SER A 166 12.30 3.58 -16.08
C SER A 166 12.96 3.08 -14.79
N SER A 167 12.56 1.91 -14.30
CA SER A 167 13.10 1.35 -13.04
C SER A 167 14.61 1.13 -13.08
N VAL A 168 15.15 0.77 -14.25
CA VAL A 168 16.60 0.59 -14.48
C VAL A 168 17.33 1.93 -14.43
N LEU A 169 16.82 2.94 -15.14
CA LEU A 169 17.43 4.27 -15.11
C LEU A 169 17.36 4.89 -13.71
N LEU A 170 16.24 4.71 -13.01
CA LEU A 170 16.08 5.17 -11.64
C LEU A 170 17.09 4.51 -10.69
N ARG A 171 17.36 3.20 -10.86
CA ARG A 171 18.43 2.51 -10.12
C ARG A 171 19.78 3.14 -10.40
N ASP A 172 20.10 3.40 -11.66
CA ASP A 172 21.42 3.91 -12.07
C ASP A 172 21.68 5.32 -11.54
N LEU A 173 20.69 6.20 -11.69
CA LEU A 173 20.73 7.54 -11.11
C LEU A 173 20.84 7.47 -9.58
N TYR A 174 20.07 6.59 -8.94
CA TYR A 174 20.13 6.46 -7.48
C TYR A 174 21.50 5.95 -7.00
N THR A 175 22.08 4.98 -7.70
CA THR A 175 23.44 4.53 -7.45
C THR A 175 24.46 5.66 -7.64
N GLN A 176 24.31 6.49 -8.67
CA GLN A 176 25.20 7.63 -8.92
C GLN A 176 25.16 8.63 -7.74
N GLU A 177 23.97 9.02 -7.29
CA GLU A 177 23.80 9.93 -6.15
C GLU A 177 24.36 9.34 -4.85
N LEU A 178 24.14 8.04 -4.61
CA LEU A 178 24.60 7.37 -3.39
C LEU A 178 26.14 7.25 -3.32
N ARG A 179 26.86 7.25 -4.45
CA ARG A 179 28.34 7.16 -4.46
C ARG A 179 29.01 8.37 -3.80
N HIS A 180 28.30 9.48 -3.65
CA HIS A 180 28.80 10.65 -2.92
C HIS A 180 28.81 10.47 -1.40
N TYR A 181 28.02 9.52 -0.88
CA TYR A 181 27.75 9.38 0.55
C TYR A 181 28.17 8.03 1.13
N PHE A 182 27.98 6.95 0.37
CA PHE A 182 28.18 5.60 0.88
C PHE A 182 28.85 4.65 -0.11
N ALA A 183 29.67 3.74 0.43
CA ALA A 183 29.96 2.49 -0.25
C ALA A 183 28.74 1.56 -0.13
N HIS A 184 28.15 1.16 -1.25
CA HIS A 184 26.81 0.56 -1.23
C HIS A 184 26.59 -0.46 -2.34
N TYR A 185 25.61 -1.33 -2.11
CA TYR A 185 25.01 -2.20 -3.11
C TYR A 185 23.52 -1.88 -3.24
N LEU A 186 23.06 -1.70 -4.47
CA LEU A 186 21.66 -1.44 -4.78
C LEU A 186 21.11 -2.57 -5.66
N HIS A 187 20.19 -3.34 -5.10
CA HIS A 187 19.50 -4.40 -5.83
C HIS A 187 18.14 -3.90 -6.32
N LEU A 188 17.87 -4.05 -7.61
CA LEU A 188 16.56 -3.81 -8.21
C LEU A 188 15.88 -5.16 -8.46
N SER A 189 14.73 -5.38 -7.82
CA SER A 189 13.88 -6.54 -8.09
C SER A 189 13.28 -6.40 -9.48
N GLN A 190 13.75 -7.21 -10.42
CA GLN A 190 13.11 -7.34 -11.71
C GLN A 190 11.95 -8.34 -11.60
N PRO A 191 10.75 -8.02 -12.12
CA PRO A 191 9.73 -9.04 -12.27
C PRO A 191 10.32 -10.16 -13.12
N ARG A 192 10.22 -11.40 -12.66
CA ARG A 192 10.56 -12.54 -13.51
C ARG A 192 9.56 -12.49 -14.65
N THR A 193 10.01 -12.02 -15.81
CA THR A 193 9.30 -12.24 -17.05
C THR A 193 9.28 -13.74 -17.19
N ALA A 194 8.15 -14.35 -16.83
CA ALA A 194 7.91 -15.74 -17.15
C ALA A 194 8.02 -15.77 -18.68
N VAL A 195 9.17 -16.27 -19.18
CA VAL A 195 9.31 -16.57 -20.59
C VAL A 195 8.10 -17.44 -20.88
N PRO A 196 7.16 -16.99 -21.72
CA PRO A 196 5.96 -17.76 -21.98
C PRO A 196 6.47 -19.11 -22.46
N SER A 197 6.28 -20.13 -21.63
CA SER A 197 6.69 -21.48 -21.96
C SER A 197 6.03 -21.77 -23.28
N THR A 198 6.86 -21.94 -24.30
CA THR A 198 6.59 -22.28 -25.71
C THR A 198 5.10 -22.27 -26.08
N PRO A 199 4.65 -21.42 -27.04
CA PRO A 199 3.24 -21.35 -27.40
C PRO A 199 2.69 -22.78 -27.60
N PRO A 200 1.59 -23.15 -26.93
CA PRO A 200 1.09 -24.51 -26.98
C PRO A 200 0.94 -24.86 -28.46
N ARG A 201 1.70 -25.88 -28.91
CA ARG A 201 1.54 -26.43 -30.24
C ARG A 201 0.06 -26.77 -30.40
N SER A 202 -0.59 -26.02 -31.28
CA SER A 202 -1.97 -26.21 -31.70
C SER A 202 -2.13 -27.65 -32.19
N VAL A 203 -2.59 -28.52 -31.31
CA VAL A 203 -3.16 -29.82 -31.67
C VAL A 203 -4.40 -29.98 -30.80
N SER A 204 -5.55 -29.72 -31.40
CA SER A 204 -6.88 -30.00 -30.85
C SER A 204 -7.05 -31.49 -30.54
N PRO A 205 -7.78 -31.83 -29.46
CA PRO A 205 -9.13 -32.38 -29.60
C PRO A 205 -10.15 -31.74 -28.63
N PRO A 206 -11.47 -32.03 -28.77
CA PRO A 206 -12.54 -31.21 -28.21
C PRO A 206 -12.74 -31.42 -26.69
N PRO A 207 -13.35 -30.43 -25.99
CA PRO A 207 -13.48 -30.46 -24.54
C PRO A 207 -14.69 -31.29 -24.08
N THR A 208 -14.44 -32.39 -23.38
CA THR A 208 -15.41 -32.99 -22.46
C THR A 208 -15.55 -32.12 -21.21
N ARG A 209 -16.79 -31.75 -20.90
CA ARG A 209 -17.22 -30.93 -19.76
C ARG A 209 -16.74 -31.53 -18.43
N GLY A 210 -15.73 -30.91 -17.85
CA GLY A 210 -15.27 -31.14 -16.48
C GLY A 210 -14.51 -29.92 -16.01
N ALA A 211 -15.24 -28.85 -15.66
CA ALA A 211 -14.67 -27.60 -15.19
C ALA A 211 -14.13 -27.74 -13.75
N GLU A 212 -13.09 -28.55 -13.57
CA GLU A 212 -12.25 -28.44 -12.39
C GLU A 212 -11.41 -27.18 -12.53
N LYS A 213 -11.71 -26.19 -11.70
CA LYS A 213 -10.89 -25.00 -11.49
C LYS A 213 -9.55 -25.42 -10.90
N PHE A 214 -8.63 -25.90 -11.74
CA PHE A 214 -7.22 -25.95 -11.40
C PHE A 214 -6.75 -24.51 -11.22
N LYS A 215 -6.86 -24.04 -9.98
CA LYS A 215 -6.31 -22.79 -9.49
C LYS A 215 -4.79 -22.99 -9.47
N THR A 216 -4.16 -22.89 -10.65
CA THR A 216 -2.71 -22.98 -10.77
C THR A 216 -2.13 -21.90 -9.86
N ALA A 217 -1.40 -22.34 -8.83
CA ALA A 217 -0.76 -21.52 -7.83
C ALA A 217 0.43 -20.72 -8.39
N SER A 218 0.29 -20.13 -9.57
CA SER A 218 1.07 -18.96 -9.96
C SER A 218 0.56 -17.80 -9.11
N GLY A 219 0.91 -17.85 -7.81
CA GLY A 219 0.62 -16.79 -6.87
C GLY A 219 1.13 -15.49 -7.48
N ASP A 220 0.21 -14.56 -7.69
CA ASP A 220 0.49 -13.25 -8.23
C ASP A 220 1.61 -12.62 -7.38
N ASP A 221 2.78 -12.39 -7.98
CA ASP A 221 3.93 -11.82 -7.27
C ASP A 221 3.58 -10.36 -6.96
N TRP A 222 3.15 -10.12 -5.73
CA TRP A 222 2.66 -8.81 -5.30
C TRP A 222 3.70 -7.70 -5.47
N THR A 223 4.99 -8.04 -5.60
CA THR A 223 6.05 -7.04 -5.81
C THR A 223 6.04 -6.44 -7.21
N THR A 224 5.37 -7.06 -8.19
CA THR A 224 5.21 -6.55 -9.56
C THR A 224 4.46 -5.22 -9.61
N ALA A 225 3.66 -4.93 -8.58
CA ALA A 225 2.99 -3.66 -8.37
C ALA A 225 3.93 -2.48 -8.07
N PHE A 226 5.21 -2.75 -7.80
CA PHE A 226 6.17 -1.78 -7.31
C PHE A 226 7.47 -1.84 -8.10
N THR A 227 8.17 -0.71 -8.16
CA THR A 227 9.62 -0.72 -8.38
C THR A 227 10.29 -0.96 -7.03
N CYS A 228 10.73 -2.21 -6.78
CA CYS A 228 11.31 -2.61 -5.50
C CYS A 228 12.84 -2.52 -5.53
N LEU A 229 13.37 -1.59 -4.74
CA LEU A 229 14.80 -1.36 -4.55
C LEU A 229 15.21 -1.78 -3.14
N ARG A 230 16.33 -2.49 -3.03
CA ARG A 230 16.97 -2.83 -1.77
C ARG A 230 18.36 -2.20 -1.74
N LEU A 231 18.54 -1.25 -0.83
CA LEU A 231 19.83 -0.63 -0.53
C LEU A 231 20.48 -1.33 0.65
N THR A 232 21.77 -1.64 0.51
CA THR A 232 22.62 -2.11 1.60
C THR A 232 23.92 -1.32 1.61
N LEU A 233 24.23 -0.66 2.73
CA LEU A 233 25.50 0.00 2.96
C LEU A 233 26.43 -1.07 3.53
N ALA A 234 27.25 -1.71 2.70
CA ALA A 234 28.07 -2.80 3.21
C ALA A 234 29.38 -2.94 2.45
N PRO A 235 30.51 -2.90 3.18
CA PRO A 235 31.68 -3.70 2.90
C PRO A 235 31.63 -5.08 3.61
N THR A 236 30.73 -5.31 4.58
CA THR A 236 30.74 -6.54 5.42
C THR A 236 29.60 -7.53 5.14
N SER A 237 29.87 -8.83 5.32
CA SER A 237 28.88 -9.90 5.15
C SER A 237 27.70 -9.81 6.13
N ALA A 238 27.92 -9.29 7.34
CA ALA A 238 26.87 -9.09 8.34
C ALA A 238 25.84 -8.04 7.90
N GLU A 239 26.30 -6.93 7.33
CA GLU A 239 25.43 -5.85 6.83
C GLU A 239 24.67 -6.27 5.58
N LEU A 240 25.33 -7.00 4.66
CA LEU A 240 24.68 -7.58 3.47
C LEU A 240 23.53 -8.54 3.81
N CYS A 241 23.70 -9.30 4.88
CA CYS A 241 22.71 -10.26 5.37
C CYS A 241 21.70 -9.64 6.35
N ALA A 242 21.88 -8.38 6.74
CA ALA A 242 20.93 -7.68 7.59
C ALA A 242 19.62 -7.40 6.82
N SER A 243 18.60 -6.93 7.55
CA SER A 243 17.29 -6.62 6.98
C SER A 243 17.31 -5.53 5.91
N GLY A 244 18.43 -4.83 5.66
CA GLY A 244 18.57 -3.84 4.57
C GLY A 244 17.55 -2.70 4.62
N PHE A 245 17.65 -1.80 3.63
CA PHE A 245 16.69 -0.71 3.42
C PHE A 245 15.92 -0.93 2.13
N TYR A 246 14.59 -0.95 2.23
CA TYR A 246 13.69 -1.21 1.11
C TYR A 246 12.94 0.06 0.74
N ILE A 247 12.88 0.32 -0.56
CA ILE A 247 12.05 1.35 -1.18
C ILE A 247 11.15 0.65 -2.20
N LEU A 248 9.84 0.68 -1.97
CA LEU A 248 8.83 0.28 -2.94
C LEU A 248 8.25 1.55 -3.56
N HIS A 249 8.75 1.92 -4.73
CA HIS A 249 8.21 3.05 -5.47
C HIS A 249 6.96 2.61 -6.25
N ILE A 250 5.86 3.37 -6.12
CA ILE A 250 4.60 3.11 -6.81
C ILE A 250 4.66 3.82 -8.18
N PRO A 251 4.76 3.08 -9.29
CA PRO A 251 4.96 3.69 -10.61
C PRO A 251 3.87 4.72 -10.94
N ARG A 252 4.26 5.82 -11.59
CA ARG A 252 3.37 6.92 -12.02
C ARG A 252 2.72 7.72 -10.88
N THR A 253 3.19 7.56 -9.65
CA THR A 253 2.71 8.33 -8.49
C THR A 253 3.91 8.95 -7.77
N PRO A 254 3.71 9.98 -6.94
CA PRO A 254 4.78 10.53 -6.11
C PRO A 254 5.04 9.67 -4.85
N TRP A 255 4.37 8.54 -4.70
CA TRP A 255 4.33 7.79 -3.45
C TRP A 255 5.34 6.66 -3.45
N LEU A 256 5.99 6.48 -2.30
CA LEU A 256 6.88 5.36 -2.04
C LEU A 256 6.64 4.79 -0.65
N LEU A 257 6.88 3.49 -0.49
CA LEU A 257 6.83 2.81 0.80
C LEU A 257 8.23 2.42 1.22
N ILE A 258 8.60 2.72 2.46
CA ILE A 258 9.93 2.47 2.99
C ILE A 258 9.91 1.54 4.18
N SER A 259 10.89 0.65 4.26
CA SER A 259 11.05 -0.28 5.37
C SER A 259 12.52 -0.58 5.66
N GLY A 260 12.85 -0.77 6.94
CA GLY A 260 14.21 -1.05 7.40
C GLY A 260 15.08 0.20 7.56
N SER A 261 16.40 -0.02 7.67
CA SER A 261 17.40 1.05 7.76
C SER A 261 18.61 0.69 6.90
N PRO A 262 19.26 1.68 6.26
CA PRO A 262 20.39 1.41 5.39
C PRO A 262 21.67 1.10 6.19
N GLY A 263 21.70 1.42 7.49
CA GLY A 263 22.80 1.12 8.40
C GLY A 263 22.46 1.55 9.82
N ARG A 264 23.50 1.92 10.59
CA ARG A 264 23.35 2.55 11.91
C ARG A 264 23.03 4.03 11.73
N GLY A 265 22.08 4.55 12.50
CA GLY A 265 21.74 5.98 12.51
C GLY A 265 20.58 6.37 11.56
N LEU A 266 19.85 7.40 11.97
CA LEU A 266 18.70 7.95 11.23
C LEU A 266 19.16 8.81 10.03
N GLU A 267 20.35 9.41 10.14
CA GLU A 267 20.99 10.23 9.12
C GLU A 267 21.24 9.47 7.82
N ASN A 268 21.69 8.22 7.91
CA ASN A 268 21.90 7.39 6.72
C ASN A 268 20.60 7.17 5.95
N ARG A 269 19.46 7.09 6.65
CA ARG A 269 18.14 6.99 6.02
C ARG A 269 17.72 8.31 5.37
N THR A 270 17.96 9.46 6.02
CA THR A 270 17.60 10.76 5.43
C THR A 270 18.44 11.06 4.19
N ILE A 271 19.74 10.79 4.24
CA ILE A 271 20.64 10.94 3.09
C ILE A 271 20.23 9.99 1.96
N ALA A 272 19.99 8.70 2.26
CA ALA A 272 19.56 7.74 1.25
C ALA A 272 18.23 8.13 0.59
N LEU A 273 17.30 8.74 1.33
CA LEU A 273 16.05 9.24 0.76
C LEU A 273 16.23 10.53 -0.03
N ALA A 274 17.07 11.46 0.42
CA ALA A 274 17.40 12.66 -0.33
C ALA A 274 18.04 12.32 -1.69
N ALA A 275 19.00 11.39 -1.70
CA ALA A 275 19.60 10.86 -2.92
C ALA A 275 18.57 10.18 -3.84
N PHE A 276 17.59 9.46 -3.26
CA PHE A 276 16.49 8.88 -4.04
C PHE A 276 15.59 9.96 -4.64
N ALA A 277 15.29 11.03 -3.89
CA ALA A 277 14.51 12.16 -4.38
C ALA A 277 15.17 12.79 -5.61
N GLN A 278 16.47 13.08 -5.50
CA GLN A 278 17.27 13.65 -6.58
C GLN A 278 17.29 12.74 -7.81
N ALA A 279 17.53 11.44 -7.63
CA ALA A 279 17.48 10.45 -8.71
C ALA A 279 16.11 10.36 -9.39
N ALA A 280 15.02 10.54 -8.63
CA ALA A 280 13.66 10.59 -9.16
C ALA A 280 13.28 11.96 -9.77
N GLY A 281 14.18 12.95 -9.74
CA GLY A 281 13.92 14.32 -10.19
C GLY A 281 12.95 15.09 -9.29
N ALA A 282 12.81 14.67 -8.03
CA ALA A 282 12.08 15.35 -6.98
C ALA A 282 13.00 16.29 -6.18
N ARG A 283 12.43 17.34 -5.58
CA ARG A 283 13.14 18.31 -4.74
C ARG A 283 13.43 17.73 -3.36
N SER A 284 12.46 17.04 -2.78
CA SER A 284 12.50 16.52 -1.42
C SER A 284 11.66 15.24 -1.31
N VAL A 285 11.95 14.45 -0.27
CA VAL A 285 11.05 13.39 0.18
C VAL A 285 10.44 13.83 1.50
N ASN A 286 9.12 13.96 1.51
CA ASN A 286 8.35 14.16 2.73
C ASN A 286 8.08 12.81 3.36
N VAL A 287 8.92 12.45 4.33
CA VAL A 287 8.67 11.33 5.24
C VAL A 287 7.94 11.90 6.44
N SER A 288 6.81 11.29 6.79
CA SER A 288 6.13 11.59 8.02
C SER A 288 7.04 11.24 9.22
N ILE A 289 7.61 12.26 9.86
CA ILE A 289 8.45 12.13 11.05
C ILE A 289 7.50 11.96 12.25
N PRO A 290 7.76 11.00 13.17
CA PRO A 290 6.94 10.79 14.37
C PRO A 290 6.64 12.10 15.11
N PRO A 291 5.46 12.25 15.76
CA PRO A 291 5.03 13.54 16.29
C PRO A 291 5.96 14.08 17.38
N ILE A 292 6.62 13.18 18.13
CA ILE A 292 7.59 13.54 19.17
C ILE A 292 8.79 14.29 18.58
N GLN A 293 9.28 13.84 17.42
CA GLN A 293 10.36 14.50 16.70
C GLN A 293 9.85 15.69 15.89
N PHE A 294 8.61 15.60 15.38
CA PHE A 294 7.96 16.71 14.69
C PHE A 294 7.75 17.91 15.61
N GLN A 295 7.37 17.71 16.87
CA GLN A 295 7.18 18.80 17.82
C GLN A 295 8.51 19.48 18.16
N ALA A 296 9.59 18.72 18.32
CA ALA A 296 10.93 19.29 18.44
C ALA A 296 11.35 20.06 17.17
N ALA A 297 11.06 19.53 15.98
CA ALA A 297 11.35 20.18 14.70
C ALA A 297 10.49 21.45 14.46
N ILE A 298 9.22 21.45 14.86
CA ILE A 298 8.38 22.66 14.84
C ILE A 298 8.92 23.69 15.80
N THR A 299 9.27 23.31 17.03
CA THR A 299 9.82 24.26 18.02
C THR A 299 11.14 24.85 17.53
N ALA A 300 12.00 24.03 16.93
CA ALA A 300 13.25 24.49 16.30
C ALA A 300 13.00 25.37 15.06
N GLY A 301 12.04 25.00 14.21
CA GLY A 301 11.66 25.77 13.02
C GLY A 301 10.99 27.11 13.36
N LYS A 302 10.13 27.14 14.38
CA LYS A 302 9.56 28.38 14.93
C LYS A 302 10.64 29.28 15.52
N ALA A 303 11.63 28.72 16.23
CA ALA A 303 12.75 29.51 16.74
C ALA A 303 13.61 30.08 15.60
N ALA A 304 13.87 29.30 14.55
CA ALA A 304 14.61 29.76 13.37
C ALA A 304 13.84 30.80 12.53
N MET A 305 12.52 30.66 12.41
CA MET A 305 11.67 31.65 11.72
C MET A 305 11.49 32.91 12.56
N ALA A 306 11.30 32.81 13.87
CA ALA A 306 11.26 33.97 14.76
C ALA A 306 12.58 34.77 14.71
N ALA A 307 13.71 34.12 14.45
CA ALA A 307 15.00 34.78 14.23
C ALA A 307 15.15 35.41 12.82
N ALA A 308 14.34 35.01 11.84
CA ALA A 308 14.38 35.51 10.47
C ALA A 308 13.34 36.62 10.19
N ASP A 309 12.24 36.66 10.96
CA ASP A 309 11.08 37.55 10.73
C ASP A 309 11.28 38.99 11.22
N ASP A 310 12.43 39.32 11.81
CA ASP A 310 12.76 40.69 12.27
C ASP A 310 13.07 41.67 11.11
N THR A 311 12.97 41.26 9.84
CA THR A 311 13.44 42.09 8.71
C THR A 311 12.48 42.31 7.54
N VAL A 312 11.26 41.76 7.52
CA VAL A 312 10.35 41.95 6.36
C VAL A 312 8.91 42.24 6.79
N THR A 313 8.53 43.51 6.62
CA THR A 313 7.18 44.02 6.82
C THR A 313 6.20 43.52 5.74
N GLY A 314 5.09 42.93 6.19
CA GLY A 314 3.77 43.14 5.57
C GLY A 314 3.42 42.31 4.33
N GLY A 315 3.35 40.99 4.49
CA GLY A 315 2.65 40.13 3.53
C GLY A 315 2.15 38.86 4.23
N GLU A 316 0.87 38.83 4.58
CA GLU A 316 0.19 37.65 5.15
C GLU A 316 0.18 36.52 4.10
N ARG A 317 1.28 35.77 4.03
CA ARG A 317 1.34 34.53 3.28
C ARG A 317 0.65 33.48 4.14
N GLU A 318 -0.60 33.20 3.80
CA GLU A 318 -1.35 32.06 4.34
C GLU A 318 -0.58 30.77 4.00
N VAL A 319 0.26 30.32 4.92
CA VAL A 319 0.97 29.04 4.81
C VAL A 319 -0.09 27.97 5.01
N THR A 320 -0.73 27.56 3.92
CA THR A 320 -1.51 26.33 3.92
C THR A 320 -0.56 25.22 4.35
N LEU A 321 -0.67 24.81 5.62
CA LEU A 321 0.09 23.69 6.15
C LEU A 321 -0.20 22.53 5.19
N PRO A 322 0.83 21.99 4.50
CA PRO A 322 0.60 20.89 3.59
C PRO A 322 -0.15 19.84 4.39
N LYS A 323 -1.29 19.39 3.86
CA LYS A 323 -2.08 18.30 4.46
C LYS A 323 -1.11 17.13 4.58
N ASN A 324 -0.49 17.02 5.74
CA ASN A 324 0.44 15.96 6.05
C ASN A 324 -0.44 14.71 5.98
N VAL A 325 -0.27 13.94 4.91
CA VAL A 325 -0.79 12.57 4.81
C VAL A 325 -0.02 11.80 5.87
N ALA A 326 -0.46 12.01 7.11
CA ALA A 326 0.35 11.83 8.27
C ALA A 326 0.50 10.33 8.51
N GLU A 327 1.75 9.91 8.58
CA GLU A 327 2.26 8.62 9.05
C GLU A 327 1.53 7.37 8.56
N LEU A 328 1.11 7.33 7.29
CA LEU A 328 0.51 6.11 6.74
C LEU A 328 1.51 4.96 6.87
N LYS A 329 1.24 4.08 7.83
CA LYS A 329 2.09 2.96 8.24
C LYS A 329 1.26 1.70 8.30
N GLY A 330 1.78 0.61 7.75
CA GLY A 330 1.05 -0.65 7.67
C GLY A 330 1.96 -1.83 7.41
N ARG A 331 1.43 -3.05 7.59
CA ARG A 331 2.16 -4.28 7.28
C ARG A 331 1.93 -4.77 5.87
N ASP A 332 0.79 -4.47 5.26
CA ASP A 332 0.48 -4.88 3.90
C ASP A 332 0.77 -3.76 2.89
N PRO A 333 1.82 -3.89 2.06
CA PRO A 333 2.18 -2.87 1.07
C PRO A 333 1.14 -2.72 -0.04
N LEU A 334 0.39 -3.77 -0.41
CA LEU A 334 -0.65 -3.66 -1.43
C LEU A 334 -1.83 -2.85 -0.93
N SER A 335 -2.30 -3.14 0.29
CA SER A 335 -3.30 -2.30 0.95
C SER A 335 -2.87 -0.84 0.96
N LEU A 336 -1.64 -0.55 1.40
CA LEU A 336 -1.08 0.81 1.43
C LEU A 336 -1.01 1.47 0.04
N ARG A 337 -0.59 0.74 -0.99
CA ARG A 337 -0.60 1.21 -2.38
C ARG A 337 -1.99 1.60 -2.81
N ASP A 338 -3.00 0.79 -2.52
CA ASP A 338 -4.37 1.07 -2.93
C ASP A 338 -4.94 2.32 -2.22
N ILE A 339 -4.48 2.61 -0.99
CA ILE A 339 -4.76 3.89 -0.30
C ILE A 339 -4.12 5.06 -1.04
N LEU A 340 -2.83 4.95 -1.35
CA LEU A 340 -2.02 6.03 -1.87
C LEU A 340 -2.30 6.33 -3.35
N ALA A 341 -2.59 5.31 -4.16
CA ALA A 341 -2.85 5.45 -5.59
C ALA A 341 -4.20 6.10 -5.89
N ARG A 342 -5.14 6.06 -4.94
CA ARG A 342 -6.50 6.59 -5.12
C ARG A 342 -6.67 8.02 -4.62
N ASP A 343 -5.65 8.61 -3.98
CA ASP A 343 -5.72 9.87 -3.22
C ASP A 343 -6.86 9.93 -2.15
N ALA A 344 -7.63 8.85 -1.99
CA ALA A 344 -8.71 8.61 -1.03
C ALA A 344 -8.96 7.09 -0.91
N LEU A 345 -9.24 6.57 0.29
CA LEU A 345 -9.62 5.16 0.42
C LEU A 345 -10.95 4.85 -0.28
N PRO A 346 -11.16 3.61 -0.76
CA PRO A 346 -12.49 3.08 -1.12
C PRO A 346 -13.50 2.95 0.04
N GLY A 347 -13.29 3.67 1.14
CA GLY A 347 -14.08 3.56 2.37
C GLY A 347 -15.40 4.33 2.36
N GLY A 348 -15.91 4.75 1.21
CA GLY A 348 -17.31 5.11 1.08
C GLY A 348 -17.91 4.10 0.13
N GLY A 349 -18.96 3.37 0.51
CA GLY A 349 -19.57 2.37 -0.38
C GLY A 349 -20.15 2.99 -1.66
N LYS A 350 -21.10 2.28 -2.30
CA LYS A 350 -21.59 2.60 -3.66
C LYS A 350 -21.84 4.10 -3.94
N GLY A 351 -22.26 4.91 -2.97
CA GLY A 351 -22.41 6.36 -3.13
C GLY A 351 -21.12 7.11 -3.47
N LEU A 352 -19.97 6.73 -2.90
CA LEU A 352 -18.68 7.32 -3.26
C LEU A 352 -18.15 6.75 -4.57
N ASP A 353 -18.37 5.46 -4.84
CA ASP A 353 -18.05 4.86 -6.15
C ASP A 353 -18.86 5.50 -7.30
N MET A 354 -20.09 5.93 -7.02
CA MET A 354 -20.90 6.75 -7.93
C MET A 354 -20.32 8.16 -8.08
N VAL A 355 -19.96 8.84 -6.99
CA VAL A 355 -19.38 10.21 -7.03
C VAL A 355 -17.99 10.23 -7.67
N THR A 356 -17.22 9.14 -7.55
CA THR A 356 -15.89 8.99 -8.15
C THR A 356 -15.94 8.35 -9.55
N GLY A 357 -17.14 8.05 -10.07
CA GLY A 357 -17.33 7.56 -11.44
C GLY A 357 -16.93 6.10 -11.69
N TYR A 358 -16.62 5.32 -10.64
CA TYR A 358 -16.22 3.90 -10.77
C TYR A 358 -17.40 2.93 -10.94
N VAL A 359 -18.61 3.34 -10.56
CA VAL A 359 -19.84 2.52 -10.68
C VAL A 359 -20.94 3.28 -11.43
N GLU A 360 -20.60 4.35 -12.15
CA GLU A 360 -21.50 4.80 -13.21
C GLU A 360 -21.45 3.77 -14.34
N ASP A 361 -22.45 2.91 -14.35
CA ASP A 361 -23.08 2.45 -15.58
C ASP A 361 -22.96 3.58 -16.61
N GLY A 362 -22.05 3.45 -17.59
CA GLY A 362 -21.65 4.54 -18.47
C GLY A 362 -22.85 5.25 -19.10
N PRO A 363 -22.69 6.43 -19.71
CA PRO A 363 -23.81 7.27 -20.19
C PRO A 363 -24.78 6.58 -21.17
N LEU A 364 -24.46 5.37 -21.63
CA LEU A 364 -25.26 4.50 -22.49
C LEU A 364 -26.17 3.51 -21.75
N VAL A 365 -26.09 3.38 -20.42
CA VAL A 365 -27.00 2.51 -19.68
C VAL A 365 -28.32 3.23 -19.46
N ASP A 366 -29.38 2.60 -20.00
CA ASP A 366 -30.71 3.15 -20.08
C ASP A 366 -31.26 3.58 -18.70
N ALA A 367 -31.82 4.79 -18.60
CA ALA A 367 -32.29 5.38 -17.34
C ALA A 367 -33.38 4.51 -16.66
N VAL A 368 -34.10 3.73 -17.47
CA VAL A 368 -35.12 2.76 -17.01
C VAL A 368 -34.48 1.61 -16.23
N HIS A 369 -33.29 1.17 -16.61
CA HIS A 369 -32.58 0.09 -15.92
C HIS A 369 -32.11 0.54 -14.54
N ARG A 370 -31.62 1.80 -14.43
CA ARG A 370 -31.22 2.42 -13.14
C ARG A 370 -32.39 2.52 -12.15
N ARG A 371 -33.58 2.89 -12.64
CA ARG A 371 -34.79 3.03 -11.80
C ARG A 371 -35.34 1.67 -11.36
N ARG A 372 -35.33 0.67 -12.26
CA ARG A 372 -35.77 -0.69 -11.95
C ARG A 372 -34.89 -1.39 -10.93
N GLU A 373 -33.58 -1.17 -10.92
CA GLU A 373 -32.71 -1.78 -9.91
C GLU A 373 -32.87 -1.15 -8.52
N THR A 374 -33.03 0.17 -8.45
CA THR A 374 -33.32 0.85 -7.18
C THR A 374 -34.69 0.47 -6.63
N GLU A 375 -35.72 0.42 -7.49
CA GLU A 375 -37.04 -0.07 -7.10
C GLU A 375 -37.02 -1.56 -6.76
N ALA A 376 -36.35 -2.41 -7.54
CA ALA A 376 -36.19 -3.83 -7.23
C ALA A 376 -35.47 -4.04 -5.90
N VAL A 377 -34.43 -3.28 -5.57
CA VAL A 377 -33.76 -3.41 -4.27
C VAL A 377 -34.67 -2.97 -3.10
N ILE A 378 -35.50 -1.95 -3.31
CA ILE A 378 -36.48 -1.49 -2.31
C ILE A 378 -37.63 -2.52 -2.16
N ILE A 379 -38.09 -3.07 -3.27
CA ILE A 379 -39.20 -4.02 -3.36
C ILE A 379 -38.76 -5.41 -2.86
N TYR A 380 -37.68 -5.97 -3.38
CA TYR A 380 -37.16 -7.28 -2.96
C TYR A 380 -36.49 -7.26 -1.57
N GLY A 381 -35.95 -6.11 -1.14
CA GLY A 381 -35.50 -5.93 0.25
C GLY A 381 -36.65 -6.04 1.26
N ARG A 382 -37.89 -5.70 0.85
CA ARG A 382 -39.11 -5.97 1.63
C ARG A 382 -39.69 -7.38 1.41
N LEU A 383 -39.48 -7.99 0.24
CA LEU A 383 -40.10 -9.26 -0.14
C LEU A 383 -39.28 -10.52 0.19
N LEU A 384 -38.02 -10.40 0.66
CA LEU A 384 -37.27 -11.56 1.16
C LEU A 384 -37.88 -12.17 2.43
N THR A 385 -38.83 -11.48 3.06
CA THR A 385 -39.82 -12.15 3.90
C THR A 385 -41.07 -12.42 3.05
N PRO A 386 -41.54 -13.67 2.92
CA PRO A 386 -42.79 -13.96 2.24
C PRO A 386 -43.91 -13.06 2.82
N PRO A 387 -44.85 -12.58 1.98
CA PRO A 387 -46.02 -11.89 2.48
C PRO A 387 -46.67 -12.78 3.54
N PRO A 388 -47.10 -12.23 4.70
CA PRO A 388 -47.71 -13.04 5.73
C PRO A 388 -48.85 -13.83 5.11
N SER A 389 -48.91 -15.13 5.41
CA SER A 389 -49.94 -16.00 4.83
C SER A 389 -51.32 -15.45 5.19
N LEU A 390 -52.35 -15.81 4.41
CA LEU A 390 -53.73 -15.44 4.73
C LEU A 390 -54.15 -15.90 6.14
N GLU A 391 -53.54 -16.97 6.65
CA GLU A 391 -53.71 -17.46 8.03
C GLU A 391 -53.04 -16.52 9.05
N GLU A 392 -51.82 -16.05 8.80
CA GLU A 392 -51.14 -15.09 9.70
C GLU A 392 -51.87 -13.76 9.80
N ARG A 393 -52.52 -13.30 8.70
CA ARG A 393 -53.37 -12.09 8.73
C ARG A 393 -54.65 -12.29 9.53
N ARG A 394 -55.23 -13.50 9.51
CA ARG A 394 -56.40 -13.85 10.31
C ARG A 394 -56.04 -13.97 11.78
N GLU A 395 -54.93 -14.64 12.12
CA GLU A 395 -54.43 -14.73 13.49
C GLU A 395 -54.12 -13.34 14.08
N GLN A 396 -53.54 -12.41 13.31
CA GLN A 396 -53.33 -11.04 13.78
C GLN A 396 -54.63 -10.25 14.03
N GLN A 397 -55.70 -10.55 13.30
CA GLN A 397 -57.02 -9.95 13.55
C GLN A 397 -57.73 -10.61 14.75
N ASP A 398 -57.55 -11.92 14.95
CA ASP A 398 -58.19 -12.67 16.04
C ASP A 398 -57.52 -12.47 17.40
N ILE A 399 -56.21 -12.16 17.43
CA ILE A 399 -55.48 -11.80 18.67
C ILE A 399 -56.02 -10.51 19.31
N GLY A 400 -56.62 -9.60 18.52
CA GLY A 400 -57.31 -8.41 19.03
C GLY A 400 -58.67 -8.69 19.66
N ALA A 401 -59.28 -9.86 19.39
CA ALA A 401 -60.64 -10.20 19.79
C ALA A 401 -60.73 -11.31 20.85
N ALA A 402 -59.71 -12.17 21.01
CA ALA A 402 -59.75 -13.32 21.91
C ALA A 402 -58.75 -13.22 23.08
N LEU A 403 -58.99 -12.27 23.99
CA LEU A 403 -58.38 -12.26 25.34
C LEU A 403 -59.08 -13.31 26.23
N GLY A 404 -58.79 -14.59 25.98
CA GLY A 404 -59.26 -15.67 26.86
C GLY A 404 -59.09 -17.06 26.26
N GLN A 405 -58.16 -17.84 26.83
CA GLN A 405 -58.13 -19.32 26.86
C GLN A 405 -57.25 -20.13 25.87
N HIS A 406 -56.47 -19.55 24.94
CA HIS A 406 -55.52 -20.33 24.11
C HIS A 406 -54.05 -19.88 24.23
N ALA A 407 -53.38 -20.31 25.30
CA ALA A 407 -51.99 -19.94 25.63
C ALA A 407 -50.86 -20.50 24.72
N PRO A 408 -50.89 -21.74 24.19
CA PRO A 408 -49.73 -22.29 23.48
C PRO A 408 -49.56 -21.80 22.04
N ALA A 409 -50.65 -21.44 21.35
CA ALA A 409 -50.61 -20.94 19.96
C ALA A 409 -50.05 -19.50 19.88
N LEU A 410 -50.37 -18.66 20.87
CA LEU A 410 -49.88 -17.28 20.97
C LEU A 410 -48.36 -17.21 21.14
N HIS A 411 -47.75 -18.17 21.84
CA HIS A 411 -46.28 -18.21 22.00
C HIS A 411 -45.54 -18.47 20.69
N ALA A 412 -46.11 -19.28 19.79
CA ALA A 412 -45.49 -19.60 18.50
C ALA A 412 -45.53 -18.41 17.54
N SER A 413 -46.64 -17.67 17.48
CA SER A 413 -46.79 -16.49 16.63
C SER A 413 -45.90 -15.32 17.12
N VAL A 414 -45.85 -15.08 18.43
CA VAL A 414 -44.96 -14.08 19.03
C VAL A 414 -43.49 -14.41 18.76
N LYS A 415 -43.10 -15.69 18.85
CA LYS A 415 -41.73 -16.13 18.54
C LYS A 415 -41.37 -15.90 17.06
N ARG A 416 -42.27 -16.22 16.12
CA ARG A 416 -42.04 -15.99 14.68
C ARG A 416 -41.91 -14.51 14.33
N LEU A 417 -42.73 -13.64 14.94
CA LEU A 417 -42.62 -12.19 14.76
C LEU A 417 -41.27 -11.67 15.29
N SER A 418 -40.85 -12.13 16.47
CA SER A 418 -39.53 -11.82 17.04
C SER A 418 -38.39 -12.28 16.12
N ASP A 419 -38.43 -13.53 15.64
CA ASP A 419 -37.42 -14.06 14.73
C ASP A 419 -37.34 -13.26 13.41
N ARG A 420 -38.51 -12.87 12.85
CA ARG A 420 -38.60 -12.02 11.65
C ARG A 420 -38.02 -10.63 11.86
N GLU A 421 -38.29 -10.00 13.00
CA GLU A 421 -37.71 -8.70 13.36
C GLU A 421 -36.18 -8.80 13.51
N VAL A 422 -35.68 -9.87 14.12
CA VAL A 422 -34.24 -10.13 14.26
C VAL A 422 -33.57 -10.30 12.89
N GLU A 423 -34.20 -11.02 11.96
CA GLU A 423 -33.69 -11.17 10.60
C GLU A 423 -33.70 -9.85 9.82
N GLN A 424 -34.76 -9.06 9.93
CA GLN A 424 -34.85 -7.74 9.29
C GLN A 424 -33.77 -6.79 9.82
N ARG A 425 -33.56 -6.76 11.14
CA ARG A 425 -32.46 -5.97 11.76
C ARG A 425 -31.10 -6.45 11.26
N ARG A 426 -30.87 -7.77 11.20
CA ARG A 426 -29.62 -8.34 10.68
C ARG A 426 -29.39 -7.99 9.21
N PHE A 427 -30.43 -8.01 8.39
CA PHE A 427 -30.37 -7.62 6.98
C PHE A 427 -30.07 -6.13 6.83
N LYS A 428 -30.75 -5.27 7.61
CA LYS A 428 -30.51 -3.83 7.66
C LYS A 428 -29.06 -3.51 8.02
N ARG A 429 -28.53 -4.10 9.11
CA ARG A 429 -27.13 -3.94 9.52
C ARG A 429 -26.13 -4.41 8.46
N ARG A 430 -26.41 -5.53 7.78
CA ARG A 430 -25.58 -6.01 6.67
C ARG A 430 -25.55 -5.02 5.51
N ARG A 431 -26.70 -4.42 5.19
CA ARG A 431 -26.81 -3.40 4.15
C ARG A 431 -26.06 -2.13 4.54
N GLU A 432 -26.23 -1.63 5.76
CA GLU A 432 -25.53 -0.44 6.27
C GLU A 432 -24.02 -0.65 6.31
N ALA A 433 -23.56 -1.79 6.82
CA ALA A 433 -22.14 -2.15 6.79
C ALA A 433 -21.60 -2.23 5.36
N LYS A 434 -22.40 -2.72 4.41
CA LYS A 434 -22.05 -2.76 2.98
C LYS A 434 -22.03 -1.39 2.32
N GLU A 435 -22.89 -0.48 2.76
CA GLU A 435 -22.97 0.89 2.26
C GLU A 435 -21.84 1.76 2.83
N MET A 436 -21.43 1.52 4.08
CA MET A 436 -20.32 2.23 4.70
C MET A 436 -18.95 1.72 4.26
N PHE A 437 -18.74 0.41 4.23
CA PHE A 437 -17.42 -0.20 4.00
C PHE A 437 -17.30 -0.88 2.63
N GLY A 438 -18.37 -0.90 1.82
CA GLY A 438 -18.38 -1.55 0.51
C GLY A 438 -18.89 -2.99 0.51
N ALA A 439 -19.13 -3.50 -0.71
CA ALA A 439 -19.72 -4.81 -0.98
C ALA A 439 -18.81 -6.00 -0.71
N GLN A 440 -17.50 -5.77 -0.69
CA GLN A 440 -16.53 -6.84 -0.66
C GLN A 440 -16.41 -7.44 0.76
N GLY A 441 -15.84 -8.64 0.86
CA GLY A 441 -15.68 -9.36 2.15
C GLY A 441 -14.76 -8.62 3.13
N ASP A 442 -14.57 -9.15 4.33
CA ASP A 442 -13.65 -8.52 5.29
C ASP A 442 -12.19 -8.57 4.79
N ASP A 443 -11.86 -9.62 4.02
CA ASP A 443 -10.51 -9.87 3.49
C ASP A 443 -10.07 -8.90 2.39
N SER A 444 -11.02 -8.16 1.80
CA SER A 444 -10.73 -7.21 0.73
C SER A 444 -10.53 -5.78 1.25
N LEU A 445 -10.93 -5.49 2.49
CA LEU A 445 -10.68 -4.20 3.09
C LEU A 445 -9.18 -4.04 3.35
N PRO A 446 -8.62 -2.82 3.19
CA PRO A 446 -7.21 -2.59 3.40
C PRO A 446 -6.81 -2.88 4.84
N MET A 447 -5.79 -3.71 5.02
CA MET A 447 -5.36 -4.18 6.34
C MET A 447 -4.53 -3.11 7.05
N VAL A 448 -5.22 -2.16 7.67
CA VAL A 448 -4.63 -1.07 8.45
C VAL A 448 -4.69 -1.41 9.95
N PRO A 449 -3.54 -1.57 10.63
CA PRO A 449 -3.52 -2.00 12.03
C PRO A 449 -3.80 -0.87 13.02
N ARG A 450 -3.59 0.38 12.63
CA ARG A 450 -3.75 1.51 13.53
C ARG A 450 -4.20 2.76 12.78
N ILE A 451 -5.16 3.48 13.37
CA ILE A 451 -5.62 4.78 12.89
C ILE A 451 -5.78 5.70 14.10
N ASP A 452 -5.04 6.80 14.15
CA ASP A 452 -5.20 7.90 15.07
C ASP A 452 -6.03 9.02 14.42
N PHE A 453 -7.05 9.52 15.11
CA PHE A 453 -7.86 10.66 14.73
C PHE A 453 -7.58 11.82 15.68
N GLU A 454 -7.43 13.02 15.16
CA GLU A 454 -7.32 14.25 15.93
C GLU A 454 -8.52 15.14 15.59
N LEU A 455 -9.48 15.22 16.50
CA LEU A 455 -10.71 16.00 16.36
C LEU A 455 -10.49 17.40 16.93
N ARG A 456 -10.44 18.38 16.03
CA ARG A 456 -10.48 19.82 16.32
C ARG A 456 -11.91 20.32 16.10
N LEU A 457 -12.81 19.88 16.97
CA LEU A 457 -14.20 20.31 16.95
C LEU A 457 -14.36 21.45 17.96
N PRO A 458 -15.06 22.55 17.62
CA PRO A 458 -15.45 23.52 18.63
C PRO A 458 -16.38 22.80 19.61
N PHE A 459 -16.07 22.84 20.89
CA PHE A 459 -17.00 22.34 21.89
C PHE A 459 -18.30 23.15 21.79
N PRO A 460 -19.47 22.51 21.57
CA PRO A 460 -20.74 23.23 21.62
C PRO A 460 -20.92 23.75 23.05
N ARG A 461 -21.10 25.07 23.18
CA ARG A 461 -21.46 25.69 24.45
C ARG A 461 -22.75 25.06 24.95
N ILE A 462 -22.72 24.51 26.16
CA ILE A 462 -23.91 24.47 27.01
C ILE A 462 -24.14 25.94 27.39
N ALA A 463 -25.03 26.63 26.67
CA ALA A 463 -25.34 28.03 26.92
C ALA A 463 -26.51 28.14 27.94
N PRO A 464 -26.67 29.28 28.65
CA PRO A 464 -26.81 30.57 27.98
C PRO A 464 -25.97 31.68 28.63
N TYR A 465 -24.74 31.90 28.19
CA TYR A 465 -24.08 33.20 28.39
C TYR A 465 -23.41 33.72 27.11
N LYS A 466 -23.65 35.01 26.91
CA LYS A 466 -23.45 35.80 25.69
C LYS A 466 -21.97 35.93 25.32
N VAL A 467 -21.76 36.08 24.02
CA VAL A 467 -20.51 36.42 23.29
C VAL A 467 -19.54 35.24 23.06
N PRO A 468 -19.35 34.78 21.81
CA PRO A 468 -18.32 33.81 21.44
C PRO A 468 -16.94 34.45 21.60
N SER A 469 -16.11 33.93 22.50
CA SER A 469 -14.69 34.27 22.55
C SER A 469 -13.94 33.35 21.59
N MET A 470 -13.15 33.93 20.70
CA MET A 470 -12.24 33.23 19.77
C MET A 470 -11.18 32.37 20.49
N ALA A 471 -10.98 32.57 21.80
CA ALA A 471 -10.04 31.78 22.62
C ALA A 471 -10.43 30.28 22.75
N LEU A 472 -11.62 29.88 22.29
CA LEU A 472 -12.07 28.48 22.29
C LEU A 472 -11.50 27.64 21.13
N LEU A 473 -10.88 28.28 20.13
CA LEU A 473 -10.10 27.57 19.11
C LEU A 473 -8.77 27.02 19.66
N ASP A 474 -8.35 27.44 20.86
CA ASP A 474 -7.17 26.94 21.56
C ASP A 474 -7.46 25.71 22.45
N ALA A 475 -8.68 25.17 22.43
CA ALA A 475 -9.00 23.96 23.16
C ALA A 475 -8.15 22.76 22.65
N GLU A 476 -7.63 21.96 23.58
CA GLU A 476 -6.82 20.81 23.22
C GLU A 476 -7.62 19.83 22.33
N PRO A 477 -7.03 19.35 21.22
CA PRO A 477 -7.74 18.48 20.29
C PRO A 477 -8.05 17.12 20.94
N ILE A 478 -9.25 16.60 20.68
CA ILE A 478 -9.63 15.24 21.13
C ILE A 478 -8.91 14.23 20.24
N ARG A 479 -8.05 13.39 20.84
CA ARG A 479 -7.32 12.35 20.10
C ARG A 479 -7.98 10.99 20.32
N ILE A 480 -8.50 10.40 19.26
CA ILE A 480 -9.04 9.02 19.27
C ILE A 480 -8.03 8.11 18.60
N ARG A 481 -7.68 7.00 19.23
CA ARG A 481 -6.78 6.00 18.65
C ARG A 481 -7.52 4.67 18.52
N LEU A 482 -7.54 4.13 17.30
CA LEU A 482 -8.04 2.79 17.01
C LEU A 482 -6.85 1.89 16.67
N GLU A 483 -6.72 0.78 17.41
CA GLU A 483 -5.68 -0.22 17.18
C GLU A 483 -6.31 -1.62 17.04
N GLY A 484 -5.78 -2.42 16.11
CA GLY A 484 -6.25 -3.78 15.83
C GLY A 484 -5.41 -4.45 14.75
N SER A 485 -5.75 -5.69 14.36
CA SER A 485 -5.14 -6.32 13.19
C SER A 485 -5.69 -5.73 11.88
N HIS A 486 -6.99 -5.40 11.89
CA HIS A 486 -7.72 -4.86 10.76
C HIS A 486 -8.82 -3.91 11.27
N VAL A 487 -8.48 -2.63 11.43
CA VAL A 487 -9.36 -1.66 12.11
C VAL A 487 -10.68 -1.49 11.36
N GLN A 488 -10.65 -1.36 10.03
CA GLN A 488 -11.87 -1.18 9.24
C GLN A 488 -12.78 -2.42 9.26
N ALA A 489 -12.21 -3.63 9.15
CA ALA A 489 -13.00 -4.84 9.29
C ALA A 489 -13.57 -4.98 10.72
N GLY A 490 -12.83 -4.56 11.74
CA GLY A 490 -13.32 -4.47 13.11
C GLY A 490 -14.51 -3.52 13.25
N LEU A 491 -14.40 -2.30 12.72
CA LEU A 491 -15.50 -1.33 12.71
C LEU A 491 -16.72 -1.85 11.95
N ARG A 492 -16.52 -2.49 10.79
CA ARG A 492 -17.60 -3.15 10.05
C ARG A 492 -18.30 -4.22 10.89
N LYS A 493 -17.53 -5.05 11.60
CA LYS A 493 -18.09 -6.08 12.50
C LYS A 493 -18.87 -5.46 13.67
N LEU A 494 -18.43 -4.32 14.19
CA LEU A 494 -19.17 -3.58 15.22
C LEU A 494 -20.51 -3.05 14.69
N VAL A 495 -20.55 -2.52 13.47
CA VAL A 495 -21.80 -2.14 12.81
C VAL A 495 -22.70 -3.36 12.62
N LEU A 496 -22.15 -4.48 12.15
CA LEU A 496 -22.90 -5.74 12.01
C LEU A 496 -23.45 -6.26 13.35
N ALA A 497 -22.74 -6.01 14.45
CA ALA A 497 -23.18 -6.35 15.80
C ALA A 497 -24.28 -5.42 16.34
N GLY A 498 -24.54 -4.28 15.68
CA GLY A 498 -25.56 -3.31 16.09
C GLY A 498 -25.03 -2.21 17.00
N LEU A 499 -23.73 -1.89 16.97
CA LEU A 499 -23.16 -0.80 17.79
C LEU A 499 -23.85 0.55 17.54
N ASP A 500 -24.31 0.79 16.32
CA ASP A 500 -24.99 2.03 15.93
C ASP A 500 -26.43 2.11 16.47
N GLU A 501 -27.01 1.03 17.00
CA GLU A 501 -28.41 1.00 17.49
C GLU A 501 -28.59 1.64 18.89
N ARG A 502 -27.63 2.45 19.35
CA ARG A 502 -27.65 3.00 20.71
C ARG A 502 -28.75 4.07 20.84
N ALA A 503 -29.79 3.70 21.59
CA ALA A 503 -30.75 4.55 22.33
C ALA A 503 -32.18 4.74 21.82
N ASP A 504 -32.73 3.88 20.96
CA ASP A 504 -34.20 3.79 20.86
C ASP A 504 -34.84 3.24 22.16
N ALA A 505 -34.04 2.56 23.00
CA ALA A 505 -34.46 2.02 24.29
C ALA A 505 -34.96 3.08 25.30
N THR A 506 -34.62 4.37 25.14
CA THR A 506 -35.14 5.44 25.99
C THR A 506 -36.55 5.92 25.61
N SER A 507 -37.13 5.43 24.50
CA SER A 507 -38.50 5.79 24.09
C SER A 507 -39.59 4.81 24.53
N THR A 508 -39.23 3.66 25.12
CA THR A 508 -40.19 2.56 25.40
C THR A 508 -40.51 2.29 26.88
N SER A 509 -40.26 3.21 27.81
CA SER A 509 -40.72 3.03 29.19
C SER A 509 -41.31 4.30 29.84
N SER A 510 -42.58 4.59 29.52
CA SER A 510 -43.56 4.93 30.56
C SER A 510 -44.99 4.61 30.08
N PRO A 511 -45.50 3.38 30.29
CA PRO A 511 -46.92 3.09 30.22
C PRO A 511 -47.47 2.95 31.65
N ALA A 512 -47.52 4.04 32.43
CA ALA A 512 -48.19 4.02 33.74
C ALA A 512 -48.58 5.42 34.24
N ALA A 513 -49.40 6.16 33.49
CA ALA A 513 -50.20 7.25 34.03
C ALA A 513 -51.35 7.59 33.08
N ALA A 514 -52.39 6.77 33.08
CA ALA A 514 -53.68 7.11 32.49
C ALA A 514 -54.76 7.00 33.57
N SER A 515 -55.09 8.14 34.19
CA SER A 515 -56.43 8.40 34.70
C SER A 515 -56.75 9.88 34.60
N SER A 516 -57.80 10.17 33.82
CA SER A 516 -58.68 11.35 33.81
C SER A 516 -58.06 12.73 33.53
N ASN A 517 -58.27 13.26 32.32
CA ASN A 517 -59.43 14.13 32.10
C ASN A 517 -59.64 14.46 30.62
N VAL A 518 -60.91 14.39 30.23
CA VAL A 518 -61.50 14.86 28.99
C VAL A 518 -61.65 16.38 29.06
N VAL A 519 -61.37 17.10 27.97
CA VAL A 519 -62.22 18.16 27.35
C VAL A 519 -61.43 18.91 26.26
N ALA A 520 -62.09 19.07 25.09
CA ALA A 520 -61.92 20.05 24.00
C ALA A 520 -60.52 20.18 23.33
N ALA A 521 -60.36 19.72 22.09
CA ALA A 521 -60.71 20.42 20.86
C ALA A 521 -59.98 21.76 20.69
N GLU A 522 -58.94 21.80 19.85
CA GLU A 522 -58.83 22.76 18.73
C GLU A 522 -57.61 22.47 17.83
N ALA A 523 -57.77 22.86 16.58
CA ALA A 523 -56.89 22.60 15.46
C ALA A 523 -55.48 23.18 15.63
N SER A 524 -54.46 22.37 15.39
CA SER A 524 -53.13 22.85 15.02
C SER A 524 -52.50 21.89 14.03
N GLU A 525 -52.71 22.21 12.76
CA GLU A 525 -51.97 21.67 11.62
C GLU A 525 -50.61 22.40 11.58
N SER A 526 -49.75 22.12 12.57
CA SER A 526 -48.42 22.73 12.67
C SER A 526 -47.36 21.76 12.16
N THR A 527 -46.72 22.18 11.07
CA THR A 527 -45.32 21.91 10.74
C THR A 527 -44.83 20.48 10.96
N ARG A 528 -45.01 19.64 9.93
CA ARG A 528 -44.06 18.59 9.58
C ARG A 528 -42.73 19.25 9.19
N ASP A 529 -42.06 19.89 10.14
CA ASP A 529 -40.67 20.20 9.99
C ASP A 529 -39.95 18.85 9.98
N SER A 530 -39.47 18.51 8.79
CA SER A 530 -38.50 17.47 8.57
C SER A 530 -37.26 17.80 9.40
N SER A 531 -37.28 17.49 10.69
CA SER A 531 -36.06 17.20 11.42
C SER A 531 -35.42 16.07 10.63
N LYS A 532 -34.44 16.45 9.80
CA LYS A 532 -33.50 15.50 9.21
C LYS A 532 -32.82 14.87 10.40
N GLU A 533 -33.40 13.78 10.92
CA GLU A 533 -32.75 12.88 11.84
C GLU A 533 -31.42 12.54 11.17
N TYR A 534 -30.35 13.12 11.72
CA TYR A 534 -29.01 12.84 11.25
C TYR A 534 -28.84 11.33 11.34
N ALA A 535 -28.51 10.72 10.21
CA ALA A 535 -28.49 9.27 10.08
C ALA A 535 -27.74 8.64 11.25
N VAL A 536 -28.47 7.81 12.01
CA VAL A 536 -27.95 7.00 13.09
C VAL A 536 -26.93 6.04 12.47
N GLY A 537 -25.65 6.37 12.56
CA GLY A 537 -24.58 5.60 11.95
C GLY A 537 -23.21 6.18 12.26
N LEU A 538 -22.17 5.35 12.09
CA LEU A 538 -20.79 5.81 12.21
C LEU A 538 -20.54 7.04 11.32
N PRO A 539 -19.87 8.08 11.84
CA PRO A 539 -19.60 9.27 11.05
C PRO A 539 -18.70 8.92 9.86
N SER A 540 -18.93 9.57 8.72
CA SER A 540 -18.26 9.24 7.46
C SER A 540 -16.73 9.33 7.52
N TRP A 541 -16.16 10.15 8.41
CA TRP A 541 -14.71 10.23 8.59
C TRP A 541 -14.11 8.97 9.24
N LEU A 542 -14.92 8.18 9.95
CA LEU A 542 -14.50 6.93 10.60
C LEU A 542 -14.52 5.76 9.59
N THR A 543 -15.37 5.85 8.57
CA THR A 543 -15.50 4.86 7.49
C THR A 543 -14.58 5.19 6.32
N GLN A 544 -14.46 6.47 5.97
CA GLN A 544 -13.60 7.02 4.92
C GLN A 544 -12.24 7.43 5.46
N VAL A 545 -11.47 6.46 5.94
CA VAL A 545 -10.12 6.71 6.44
C VAL A 545 -9.28 7.24 5.26
N LYS A 546 -8.55 8.35 5.39
CA LYS A 546 -7.68 8.89 4.30
C LYS A 546 -6.19 8.76 4.60
N GLY A 547 -5.88 8.09 5.69
CA GLY A 547 -4.54 7.97 6.27
C GLY A 547 -4.65 7.30 7.63
N THR A 548 -3.51 6.99 8.25
CA THR A 548 -3.50 6.52 9.64
C THR A 548 -3.68 7.67 10.62
N ASN A 549 -3.29 8.91 10.28
CA ASN A 549 -3.52 10.08 11.12
C ASN A 549 -4.51 11.03 10.43
N VAL A 550 -5.73 11.12 10.96
CA VAL A 550 -6.81 11.90 10.35
C VAL A 550 -7.17 13.09 11.25
N VAL A 551 -6.84 14.30 10.80
CA VAL A 551 -7.26 15.53 11.48
C VAL A 551 -8.65 15.94 10.99
N ILE A 552 -9.59 16.09 11.91
CA ILE A 552 -10.98 16.45 11.63
C ILE A 552 -11.21 17.84 12.21
N GLY A 553 -11.36 18.82 11.33
CA GLY A 553 -11.70 20.20 11.70
C GLY A 553 -13.01 20.64 11.07
N LEU A 554 -13.56 21.75 11.56
CA LEU A 554 -14.60 22.46 10.82
C LEU A 554 -14.07 22.82 9.44
N ARG A 555 -14.85 22.49 8.41
CA ARG A 555 -14.58 22.99 7.06
C ARG A 555 -14.87 24.49 7.09
N GLU A 556 -13.84 25.32 7.15
CA GLU A 556 -13.99 26.71 6.78
C GLU A 556 -14.52 26.71 5.35
N ARG A 557 -15.76 27.18 5.17
CA ARG A 557 -16.22 27.57 3.84
C ARG A 557 -15.33 28.74 3.46
N ALA A 558 -14.22 28.45 2.78
CA ALA A 558 -13.53 29.45 2.00
C ALA A 558 -14.63 30.19 1.24
N ALA A 559 -14.82 31.47 1.57
CA ALA A 559 -15.87 32.28 0.98
C ALA A 559 -15.64 32.19 -0.52
N SER A 560 -16.47 31.39 -1.19
CA SER A 560 -16.42 31.27 -2.64
C SER A 560 -16.71 32.67 -3.15
N THR A 561 -15.67 33.37 -3.58
CA THR A 561 -15.80 34.65 -4.24
C THR A 561 -16.62 34.36 -5.48
N VAL A 562 -17.92 34.60 -5.40
CA VAL A 562 -18.84 34.56 -6.52
C VAL A 562 -18.36 35.70 -7.42
N GLY A 563 -17.47 35.37 -8.36
CA GLY A 563 -17.09 36.25 -9.44
C GLY A 563 -18.35 36.50 -10.25
N GLY A 564 -19.00 37.64 -9.99
CA GLY A 564 -20.07 38.16 -10.84
C GLY A 564 -19.50 38.38 -12.23
N GLY A 565 -19.80 37.46 -13.15
CA GLY A 565 -19.50 37.64 -14.57
C GLY A 565 -20.34 38.79 -15.10
N SER A 566 -19.73 39.96 -15.25
CA SER A 566 -20.30 41.02 -16.08
C SER A 566 -20.03 40.66 -17.53
N SER A 567 -21.11 40.48 -18.28
CA SER A 567 -21.11 40.36 -19.72
C SER A 567 -20.70 41.69 -20.34
N SER A 568 -19.49 41.80 -20.90
CA SER A 568 -19.16 42.85 -21.86
C SER A 568 -19.13 42.28 -23.27
N ARG A 569 -20.03 42.82 -24.09
CA ARG A 569 -20.15 42.64 -25.53
C ARG A 569 -18.99 43.33 -26.24
N GLY A 570 -18.43 42.63 -27.22
CA GLY A 570 -18.13 43.18 -28.54
C GLY A 570 -16.79 43.88 -28.74
N SER A 571 -15.93 43.31 -29.59
CA SER A 571 -15.57 43.96 -30.85
C SER A 571 -14.88 42.97 -31.80
N HIS A 572 -15.27 43.08 -33.05
CA HIS A 572 -14.86 42.30 -34.22
C HIS A 572 -13.53 42.83 -34.80
N ALA A 573 -12.91 41.93 -35.59
CA ALA A 573 -12.08 42.16 -36.79
C ALA A 573 -10.55 41.96 -36.64
N PRO A 574 -9.83 41.66 -37.73
CA PRO A 574 -10.14 40.65 -38.73
C PRO A 574 -8.96 39.68 -38.98
N ARG A 575 -9.22 38.66 -39.78
CA ARG A 575 -8.35 37.52 -40.06
C ARG A 575 -7.93 37.59 -41.53
N ASP A 576 -6.70 38.02 -41.78
CA ASP A 576 -5.91 37.79 -43.00
C ASP A 576 -4.68 36.97 -42.55
N GLY A 577 -4.06 36.05 -43.29
CA GLY A 577 -4.15 35.59 -44.66
C GLY A 577 -2.84 34.81 -44.92
N ALA A 578 -2.98 33.61 -45.49
CA ALA A 578 -2.05 32.81 -46.31
C ALA A 578 -0.50 32.92 -46.26
N GLY A 579 0.15 31.73 -46.38
CA GLY A 579 1.51 31.51 -46.92
C GLY A 579 2.29 30.45 -46.12
N ALA A 580 2.41 29.17 -46.50
CA ALA A 580 3.33 28.58 -47.50
C ALA A 580 4.78 29.09 -47.35
N ALA A 581 5.87 28.33 -47.34
CA ALA A 581 6.21 26.91 -47.46
C ALA A 581 7.75 26.77 -47.19
N VAL A 582 8.28 25.53 -47.12
CA VAL A 582 9.73 25.15 -47.29
C VAL A 582 10.65 25.58 -46.12
N GLY A 583 11.62 24.83 -45.58
CA GLY A 583 12.37 23.61 -45.90
C GLY A 583 13.80 23.75 -45.30
N ALA A 584 14.53 22.64 -45.17
CA ALA A 584 15.95 22.49 -44.74
C ALA A 584 16.21 22.52 -43.21
N VAL A 585 16.56 21.42 -42.53
CA VAL A 585 17.76 20.54 -42.66
C VAL A 585 19.06 21.34 -42.64
N ARG A 586 19.68 21.43 -41.46
CA ARG A 586 21.04 21.95 -41.28
C ARG A 586 21.91 20.84 -40.69
N ALA A 587 22.63 20.16 -41.57
CA ALA A 587 23.85 19.45 -41.24
C ALA A 587 24.98 20.49 -41.08
N GLN A 588 25.80 20.35 -40.04
CA GLN A 588 27.09 21.03 -39.94
C GLN A 588 28.18 20.01 -40.24
N THR A 589 28.72 20.10 -41.44
CA THR A 589 30.06 19.64 -41.81
C THR A 589 31.00 20.83 -41.76
N GLY A 590 32.19 20.66 -41.19
CA GLY A 590 33.30 21.59 -41.36
C GLY A 590 34.61 21.02 -40.80
N PRO A 591 35.76 21.28 -41.44
CA PRO A 591 36.81 20.26 -41.66
C PRO A 591 38.21 20.64 -41.18
N MET A 592 39.14 19.67 -41.27
CA MET A 592 40.62 19.77 -41.49
C MET A 592 41.46 20.64 -40.52
N ALA A 593 42.69 20.34 -40.10
CA ALA A 593 43.80 19.58 -40.66
C ALA A 593 44.69 19.13 -39.46
N ASP A 594 45.27 17.93 -39.46
CA ASP A 594 46.61 17.63 -39.98
C ASP A 594 47.75 18.13 -39.08
N GLN A 595 48.36 17.22 -38.31
CA GLN A 595 49.81 17.18 -38.12
C GLN A 595 50.23 15.84 -37.51
N THR A 596 51.01 15.13 -38.32
CA THR A 596 51.85 14.00 -38.02
C THR A 596 53.00 14.39 -37.10
N ASP A 597 53.45 13.48 -36.26
CA ASP A 597 54.82 12.93 -36.27
C ASP A 597 55.14 12.24 -34.93
N ASP A 598 55.65 11.01 -35.07
CA ASP A 598 56.80 10.43 -34.37
C ASP A 598 56.82 10.37 -32.83
N ALA A 599 57.39 9.38 -32.16
CA ALA A 599 57.94 8.05 -32.44
C ALA A 599 58.41 7.55 -31.04
N ASP A 600 58.74 6.27 -30.94
CA ASP A 600 59.58 5.66 -29.90
C ASP A 600 59.03 5.57 -28.47
N ALA A 601 59.41 4.62 -27.62
CA ALA A 601 60.00 3.29 -27.70
C ALA A 601 60.11 2.87 -26.21
N ASP A 602 60.02 1.57 -25.93
CA ASP A 602 60.56 0.87 -24.77
C ASP A 602 60.56 1.54 -23.38
N ARG A 603 59.72 1.02 -22.47
CA ARG A 603 60.15 0.41 -21.19
C ARG A 603 59.01 -0.29 -20.45
#